data_AF-A0A7S3BU61-F1
#
_entry.id   AF-A0A7S3BU61-F1
#
_cell.length_a   1.000
_cell.length_b   1.000
_cell.length_c   1.000
_cell.angle_alpha   90.00
_cell.angle_beta   90.00
_cell.angle_gamma   90.00
#
_symmetry.space_group_name_H-M   'P 1'
#
loop_
_entity.id
_entity.type
_entity.pdbx_description
1 polymer ?
#
loop_
_entity_poly.entity_id
_entity_poly.type
_entity_poly.pdbx_seq_one_letter_code
_entity_poly.pdbx_strand_id
1 'polypeptide(L)'
;VIHSTWGDQHYVGLAGMDIFDADGSLVQFEDAGAAVSAEPEDINVLSEYTDDPRTIDKLLDGVNATCDDMHVWLAPYTPGEVNRVRVELDESTALGCVRFFNYNKSRVHAARGARHVSLLLDGEVIFAG
;
A
#
# COMPACT_ATOMS: atom_id res chain seq x y z
N VAL A 1 -3.65 -7.11 3.86
CA VAL A 1 -2.49 -7.90 4.37
C VAL A 1 -1.68 -8.38 3.18
N ILE A 2 -0.35 -8.25 3.24
CA ILE A 2 0.58 -8.67 2.20
C ILE A 2 1.36 -9.88 2.70
N HIS A 3 1.29 -10.98 1.98
CA HIS A 3 1.88 -12.26 2.40
C HIS A 3 3.24 -12.52 1.76
N SER A 4 3.45 -12.01 0.55
CA SER A 4 4.72 -12.18 -0.17
C SER A 4 4.98 -11.08 -1.18
N THR A 5 6.25 -10.91 -1.51
CA THR A 5 6.72 -10.04 -2.59
C THR A 5 6.89 -10.82 -3.90
N TRP A 6 7.25 -10.12 -4.98
CA TRP A 6 7.67 -10.74 -6.24
C TRP A 6 9.07 -11.37 -6.19
N GLY A 7 9.81 -11.22 -5.09
CA GLY A 7 11.09 -11.91 -4.88
C GLY A 7 12.06 -11.23 -3.91
N ASP A 8 11.84 -9.95 -3.55
CA ASP A 8 12.67 -9.26 -2.56
C ASP A 8 12.41 -9.83 -1.15
N GLN A 9 13.49 -10.13 -0.42
CA GLN A 9 13.42 -10.78 0.90
C GLN A 9 13.38 -9.78 2.05
N HIS A 10 13.58 -8.48 1.80
CA HIS A 10 13.78 -7.47 2.83
C HIS A 10 12.79 -6.32 2.75
N TYR A 11 12.18 -6.09 1.58
CA TYR A 11 11.29 -4.96 1.38
C TYR A 11 10.05 -5.33 0.58
N VAL A 12 8.94 -4.68 0.94
CA VAL A 12 7.70 -4.69 0.16
C VAL A 12 7.24 -3.26 -0.10
N GLY A 13 6.72 -3.01 -1.30
CA GLY A 13 6.23 -1.69 -1.66
C GLY A 13 5.06 -1.73 -2.64
N LEU A 14 4.45 -0.57 -2.80
CA LEU A 14 3.41 -0.27 -3.76
C LEU A 14 3.63 1.16 -4.29
N ALA A 15 3.16 1.42 -5.50
CA ALA A 15 3.16 2.76 -6.08
C ALA A 15 1.88 3.55 -5.78
N GLY A 16 0.84 2.90 -5.24
CA GLY A 16 -0.41 3.57 -4.95
C GLY A 16 -1.59 2.62 -4.84
N MET A 17 -2.74 3.17 -4.48
CA MET A 17 -4.01 2.47 -4.36
C MET A 17 -5.15 3.40 -4.73
N ASP A 18 -6.11 2.88 -5.48
CA ASP A 18 -7.40 3.54 -5.69
C ASP A 18 -8.52 2.70 -5.09
N ILE A 19 -9.43 3.35 -4.38
CA ILE A 19 -10.62 2.75 -3.81
C ILE A 19 -11.82 3.40 -4.49
N PHE A 20 -12.68 2.58 -5.08
CA PHE A 20 -13.88 3.03 -5.79
C PHE A 20 -15.12 2.58 -5.03
N ASP A 21 -16.11 3.47 -4.99
CA ASP A 21 -17.44 3.14 -4.48
C ASP A 21 -18.23 2.26 -5.46
N ALA A 22 -19.43 1.87 -5.06
CA ALA A 22 -20.33 1.01 -5.84
C ALA A 22 -20.80 1.65 -7.17
N ASP A 23 -20.74 2.98 -7.28
CA ASP A 23 -21.07 3.71 -8.50
C ASP A 23 -19.85 3.88 -9.43
N GLY A 24 -18.67 3.44 -8.98
CA GLY A 24 -17.41 3.52 -9.71
C GLY A 24 -16.69 4.87 -9.56
N SER A 25 -17.11 5.70 -8.61
CA SER A 25 -16.42 6.96 -8.29
C SER A 25 -15.26 6.69 -7.34
N LEU A 26 -14.16 7.45 -7.50
CA LEU A 26 -13.01 7.35 -6.61
C LEU A 26 -13.38 7.93 -5.24
N VAL A 27 -13.24 7.13 -4.19
CA VAL A 27 -13.42 7.58 -2.81
C VAL A 27 -12.41 8.68 -2.50
N GLN A 28 -12.91 9.81 -2.01
CA GLN A 28 -12.09 10.94 -1.58
C GLN A 28 -11.88 10.85 -0.07
N PHE A 29 -10.68 11.21 0.38
CA PHE A 29 -10.33 11.29 1.80
C PHE A 29 -10.11 12.75 2.16
N GLU A 30 -10.68 13.20 3.28
CA GLU A 30 -10.43 14.57 3.78
C GLU A 30 -8.95 14.74 4.16
N ASP A 31 -8.37 13.73 4.81
CA ASP A 31 -6.95 13.63 5.13
C ASP A 31 -6.44 12.23 4.77
N ALA A 32 -5.85 12.12 3.58
CA ALA A 32 -5.31 10.86 3.06
C ALA A 32 -4.23 10.26 3.97
N GLY A 33 -3.44 11.08 4.68
CA GLY A 33 -2.38 10.62 5.57
C GLY A 33 -2.93 10.05 6.88
N ALA A 34 -4.00 10.63 7.41
CA ALA A 34 -4.70 10.11 8.59
C ALA A 34 -5.54 8.86 8.27
N ALA A 35 -6.04 8.75 7.03
CA ALA A 35 -6.88 7.64 6.59
C ALA A 35 -6.11 6.33 6.37
N VAL A 36 -4.78 6.36 6.22
CA VAL A 36 -3.97 5.18 5.89
C VAL A 36 -2.87 4.93 6.92
N SER A 37 -2.69 3.67 7.28
CA SER A 37 -1.62 3.23 8.18
C SER A 37 -1.08 1.88 7.75
N ALA A 38 0.13 1.55 8.20
CA ALA A 38 0.73 0.25 7.96
C ALA A 38 1.51 -0.29 9.16
N GLU A 39 1.70 -1.60 9.15
CA GLU A 39 2.52 -2.35 10.09
C GLU A 39 3.39 -3.32 9.29
N PRO A 40 4.72 -3.12 9.25
CA PRO A 40 5.45 -1.89 9.62
C PRO A 40 5.01 -0.66 8.79
N GLU A 41 5.14 0.54 9.36
CA GLU A 41 4.61 1.81 8.81
C GLU A 41 5.25 2.15 7.45
N ASP A 42 6.55 2.33 7.42
CA ASP A 42 7.34 2.51 6.20
C ASP A 42 8.82 2.24 6.49
N ILE A 43 9.70 2.56 5.54
CA ILE A 43 11.14 2.28 5.65
C ILE A 43 11.83 3.05 6.77
N ASN A 44 11.26 4.16 7.24
CA ASN A 44 11.85 4.99 8.30
C ASN A 44 11.79 4.33 9.68
N VAL A 45 11.10 3.20 9.84
CA VAL A 45 11.20 2.38 11.06
C VAL A 45 12.59 1.76 11.25
N LEU A 46 13.39 1.69 10.17
CA LEU A 46 14.75 1.20 10.19
C LEU A 46 15.72 2.34 10.52
N SER A 47 16.66 2.09 11.42
CA SER A 47 17.62 3.10 11.92
C SER A 47 18.53 3.72 10.85
N GLU A 48 18.69 3.03 9.71
CA GLU A 48 19.50 3.45 8.58
C GLU A 48 18.82 4.52 7.71
N TYR A 49 17.52 4.74 7.93
CA TYR A 49 16.71 5.69 7.18
C TYR A 49 16.22 6.80 8.09
N THR A 50 16.18 8.01 7.56
CA THR A 50 15.68 9.20 8.25
C THR A 50 15.15 10.14 7.19
N ASP A 51 13.92 10.62 7.37
CA ASP A 51 13.21 11.49 6.42
C ASP A 51 13.18 10.93 4.98
N ASP A 52 13.12 9.60 4.83
CA ASP A 52 12.95 8.96 3.54
C ASP A 52 11.52 9.21 3.01
N PRO A 53 11.33 9.65 1.75
CA PRO A 53 10.04 10.10 1.26
C PRO A 53 9.03 8.98 0.99
N ARG A 54 9.43 7.71 1.13
CA ARG A 54 8.62 6.54 0.76
C ARG A 54 7.64 6.13 1.86
N THR A 55 6.87 7.11 2.32
CA THR A 55 5.97 7.06 3.46
C THR A 55 4.58 6.52 3.10
N ILE A 56 3.78 6.15 4.10
CA ILE A 56 2.50 5.45 3.90
C ILE A 56 1.43 6.28 3.20
N ASP A 57 1.45 7.61 3.34
CA ASP A 57 0.53 8.54 2.68
C ASP A 57 0.60 8.46 1.15
N LYS A 58 1.73 8.00 0.59
CA LYS A 58 1.91 7.82 -0.87
C LYS A 58 0.98 6.78 -1.46
N LEU A 59 0.36 5.93 -0.64
CA LEU A 59 -0.65 5.01 -1.15
C LEU A 59 -1.93 5.71 -1.62
N LEU A 60 -2.22 6.91 -1.13
CA LEU A 60 -3.47 7.64 -1.39
C LEU A 60 -3.22 9.06 -1.94
N ASP A 61 -2.01 9.37 -2.41
CA ASP A 61 -1.66 10.71 -2.93
C ASP A 61 -2.13 10.97 -4.37
N GLY A 62 -2.69 9.95 -5.03
CA GLY A 62 -3.23 10.01 -6.39
C GLY A 62 -2.18 9.91 -7.51
N VAL A 63 -0.90 9.70 -7.19
CA VAL A 63 0.21 9.65 -8.17
C VAL A 63 0.64 8.20 -8.42
N ASN A 64 -0.31 7.38 -8.85
CA ASN A 64 -0.17 5.92 -8.84
C ASN A 64 0.69 5.32 -9.98
N ALA A 65 0.74 5.99 -11.14
CA ALA A 65 1.46 5.52 -12.34
C ALA A 65 2.86 6.16 -12.42
N THR A 66 3.64 5.99 -11.37
CA THR A 66 4.92 6.68 -11.15
C THR A 66 6.10 5.73 -11.12
N CYS A 67 7.33 6.24 -11.24
CA CYS A 67 8.56 5.55 -10.84
C CYS A 67 9.39 6.42 -9.86
N ASP A 68 8.79 7.52 -9.39
CA ASP A 68 9.41 8.53 -8.54
C ASP A 68 9.34 8.08 -7.07
N ASP A 69 10.47 8.14 -6.36
CA ASP A 69 10.54 7.79 -4.94
C ASP A 69 9.68 8.69 -4.06
N MET A 70 9.34 9.90 -4.54
CA MET A 70 8.48 10.84 -3.82
C MET A 70 7.01 10.41 -3.77
N HIS A 71 6.63 9.39 -4.55
CA HIS A 71 5.24 8.98 -4.79
C HIS A 71 5.06 7.45 -4.69
N VAL A 72 5.92 6.77 -3.94
CA VAL A 72 5.79 5.32 -3.70
C VAL A 72 5.96 5.01 -2.23
N TRP A 73 5.29 3.98 -1.75
CA TRP A 73 5.47 3.48 -0.39
C TRP A 73 6.44 2.30 -0.39
N LEU A 74 7.30 2.23 0.64
CA LEU A 74 8.15 1.08 0.89
C LEU A 74 8.23 0.81 2.38
N ALA A 75 8.11 -0.46 2.77
CA ALA A 75 8.24 -0.92 4.14
C ALA A 75 9.20 -2.12 4.23
N PRO A 76 9.81 -2.36 5.40
CA PRO A 76 10.55 -3.60 5.62
C PRO A 76 9.61 -4.80 5.53
N TYR A 77 10.14 -5.91 5.05
CA TYR A 77 9.45 -7.16 4.86
C TYR A 77 10.31 -8.29 5.43
N THR A 78 9.69 -9.20 6.17
CA THR A 78 10.30 -10.45 6.60
C THR A 78 9.32 -11.58 6.30
N PRO A 79 9.72 -12.62 5.55
CA PRO A 79 8.83 -13.73 5.24
C PRO A 79 8.23 -14.36 6.50
N GLY A 80 6.89 -14.45 6.54
CA GLY A 80 6.14 -15.01 7.67
C GLY A 80 5.76 -14.00 8.76
N GLU A 81 6.33 -12.80 8.73
CA GLU A 81 5.92 -11.69 9.60
C GLU A 81 4.75 -10.91 9.00
N VAL A 82 4.14 -10.06 9.83
CA VAL A 82 2.99 -9.25 9.41
C VAL A 82 3.46 -8.06 8.57
N ASN A 83 2.93 -7.97 7.34
CA ASN A 83 2.89 -6.74 6.56
C ASN A 83 1.42 -6.39 6.28
N ARG A 84 0.92 -5.32 6.87
CA ARG A 84 -0.49 -4.91 6.78
C ARG A 84 -0.58 -3.44 6.42
N VAL A 85 -1.45 -3.11 5.47
CA VAL A 85 -1.94 -1.76 5.21
C VAL A 85 -3.41 -1.74 5.63
N ARG A 86 -3.81 -0.66 6.31
CA ARG A 86 -5.18 -0.39 6.73
C ARG A 86 -5.59 0.97 6.20
N VAL A 87 -6.80 1.03 5.64
CA VAL A 87 -7.44 2.28 5.23
C VAL A 87 -8.74 2.41 6.00
N GLU A 88 -8.96 3.56 6.61
CA GLU A 88 -10.20 3.92 7.28
C GLU A 88 -10.95 4.91 6.38
N LEU A 89 -12.21 4.61 6.08
CA LEU A 89 -13.06 5.49 5.28
C LEU A 89 -13.74 6.50 6.20
N ASP A 90 -13.85 7.75 5.75
CA ASP A 90 -14.47 8.84 6.52
C ASP A 90 -15.95 8.57 6.83
N GLU A 91 -16.62 7.77 5.99
CA GLU A 91 -18.01 7.36 6.17
C GLU A 91 -18.26 5.92 5.73
N SER A 92 -19.48 5.43 5.97
CA SER A 92 -19.89 4.10 5.51
C SER A 92 -20.09 4.10 3.99
N THR A 93 -19.13 3.51 3.27
CA THR A 93 -19.12 3.47 1.80
C THR A 93 -19.28 2.04 1.29
N ALA A 94 -20.22 1.83 0.37
CA ALA A 94 -20.28 0.58 -0.38
C ALA A 94 -19.15 0.55 -1.42
N LEU A 95 -18.26 -0.45 -1.34
CA LEU A 95 -17.12 -0.57 -2.23
C LEU A 95 -17.49 -1.27 -3.55
N GLY A 96 -17.03 -0.73 -4.66
CA GLY A 96 -17.11 -1.35 -5.98
C GLY A 96 -15.81 -2.02 -6.41
N CYS A 97 -14.66 -1.38 -6.18
CA CYS A 97 -13.36 -1.89 -6.60
C CYS A 97 -12.22 -1.33 -5.74
N VAL A 98 -11.19 -2.14 -5.52
CA VAL A 98 -9.90 -1.68 -5.00
C VAL A 98 -8.83 -2.04 -6.02
N ARG A 99 -8.07 -1.04 -6.46
CA ARG A 99 -7.00 -1.18 -7.45
C ARG A 99 -5.66 -0.90 -6.79
N PHE A 100 -4.76 -1.87 -6.86
CA PHE A 100 -3.38 -1.73 -6.39
C PHE A 100 -2.45 -1.41 -7.55
N PHE A 101 -1.55 -0.46 -7.33
CA PHE A 101 -0.46 -0.16 -8.24
C PHE A 101 0.83 -0.70 -7.66
N ASN A 102 1.43 -1.64 -8.36
CA ASN A 102 2.56 -2.38 -7.82
C ASN A 102 3.86 -1.59 -7.89
N TYR A 103 4.82 -1.92 -7.02
CA TYR A 103 6.12 -1.23 -6.97
C TYR A 103 6.90 -1.41 -8.28
N ASN A 104 7.17 -0.29 -8.95
CA ASN A 104 7.70 -0.27 -10.32
C ASN A 104 8.85 0.74 -10.50
N LYS A 105 9.44 1.26 -9.40
CA LYS A 105 10.56 2.22 -9.39
C LYS A 105 11.62 1.94 -10.46
N SER A 106 12.03 0.68 -10.60
CA SER A 106 12.93 0.25 -11.67
C SER A 106 12.83 -1.26 -11.90
N ARG A 107 13.37 -1.74 -13.02
CA ARG A 107 13.40 -3.17 -13.35
C ARG A 107 14.06 -4.03 -12.26
N VAL A 108 15.10 -3.52 -11.60
CA VAL A 108 15.81 -4.27 -10.54
C VAL A 108 15.09 -4.21 -9.20
N HIS A 109 14.23 -3.20 -8.98
CA HIS A 109 13.48 -3.05 -7.73
C HIS A 109 12.05 -3.58 -7.81
N ALA A 110 11.54 -3.94 -9.00
CA ALA A 110 10.19 -4.48 -9.19
C ALA A 110 9.91 -5.75 -8.37
N ALA A 111 10.97 -6.48 -7.96
CA ALA A 111 10.86 -7.63 -7.07
C ALA A 111 10.32 -7.28 -5.66
N ARG A 112 10.35 -6.00 -5.27
CA ARG A 112 9.77 -5.48 -4.02
C ARG A 112 8.25 -5.35 -4.07
N GLY A 113 7.65 -5.47 -5.23
CA GLY A 113 6.20 -5.37 -5.35
C GLY A 113 5.47 -6.47 -4.57
N ALA A 114 4.27 -6.17 -4.09
CA ALA A 114 3.40 -7.15 -3.45
C ALA A 114 2.92 -8.19 -4.49
N ARG A 115 2.99 -9.47 -4.14
CA ARG A 115 2.58 -10.58 -5.03
C ARG A 115 1.29 -11.26 -4.57
N HIS A 116 1.25 -11.70 -3.32
CA HIS A 116 0.06 -12.32 -2.75
C HIS A 116 -0.47 -11.43 -1.62
N VAL A 117 -1.74 -11.06 -1.72
CA VAL A 117 -2.41 -10.15 -0.80
C VAL A 117 -3.78 -10.71 -0.41
N SER A 118 -4.19 -10.43 0.82
CA SER A 118 -5.58 -10.59 1.24
C SER A 118 -6.16 -9.24 1.60
N LEU A 119 -7.33 -8.94 1.04
CA LEU A 119 -8.12 -7.75 1.37
C LEU A 119 -9.23 -8.16 2.33
N LEU A 120 -9.33 -7.41 3.42
CA LEU A 120 -10.37 -7.59 4.43
C LEU A 120 -11.22 -6.33 4.44
N LEU A 121 -12.54 -6.50 4.49
CA LEU A 121 -13.51 -5.44 4.72
C LEU A 121 -14.19 -5.73 6.07
N ASP A 122 -14.06 -4.81 7.02
CA ASP A 122 -14.60 -4.95 8.39
C ASP A 122 -14.23 -6.27 9.09
N GLY A 123 -13.02 -6.77 8.81
CA GLY A 123 -12.50 -8.02 9.39
C GLY A 123 -12.80 -9.28 8.58
N GLU A 124 -13.65 -9.21 7.56
CA GLU A 124 -14.00 -10.33 6.70
C GLU A 124 -13.17 -10.33 5.41
N VAL A 125 -12.62 -11.48 5.03
CA VAL A 125 -11.80 -11.60 3.81
C VAL A 125 -12.70 -11.52 2.57
N ILE A 126 -12.50 -10.49 1.74
CA ILE A 126 -13.24 -10.29 0.49
C ILE A 126 -12.42 -10.64 -0.76
N PHE A 127 -11.09 -10.72 -0.63
CA PHE A 127 -10.18 -11.14 -1.70
C PHE A 127 -8.93 -11.81 -1.14
N ALA A 128 -8.43 -12.82 -1.83
CA ALA A 128 -7.11 -13.41 -1.61
C ALA A 128 -6.52 -13.86 -2.96
N GLY A 129 -5.34 -13.35 -3.31
CA GLY A 129 -4.68 -13.64 -4.59
C GLY A 129 -3.31 -13.02 -4.72
#